data_AF-A0A814N7Z8-F1
#
_entry.id   AF-A0A814N7Z8-F1
#
_cell.length_a   1.000
_cell.length_b   1.000
_cell.length_c   1.000
_cell.angle_alpha   90.00
_cell.angle_beta   90.00
_cell.angle_gamma   90.00
#
_symmetry.space_group_name_H-M   'P 1'
#
loop_
_entity.id
_entity.type
_entity.pdbx_description
1 polymer ?
#
loop_
_entity_poly.entity_id
_entity_poly.type
_entity_poly.pdbx_seq_one_letter_code
_entity_poly.pdbx_strand_id
1 'polypeptide(L)'
;MSLTILPFIQTQITRYGMSTLMVLGNIGNIFTVIIFYPRRKNSCAMYLLCAAILHSATFTFNGVVNVYTLDYGDPTARSLFLCKFRLYVTHIWNQSGRYLTVLACIDRYMWTKDDARTRFMNRSSTSHYLATIMFLFWHIFPIHIVVLVTISNGRCGPFGVYYVIYQVYSAVFLGLLPPILMSIFGFLAYRNMKKLHLRVRPVGNNGDDNNRRHRRDRDLLLMVLTEVVVYVLTAIPYPFVLLEVAVTNYMGVTKSVERVEIENFLNLTTLTLVFVTCGSPFYTYFVVSKAFRKDCKTLFTKWRNHAVGPSSGTQIPRARPLQTIHFSKNTKIVE
;
A
#
# COMPACT_ATOMS: atom_id res chain seq x y z
N MET A 1 7.47 -14.28 -35.04
CA MET A 1 7.49 -15.06 -33.78
C MET A 1 6.26 -15.96 -33.80
N SER A 2 6.32 -17.25 -33.43
CA SER A 2 5.11 -18.10 -33.55
C SER A 2 4.02 -17.58 -32.61
N LEU A 3 2.78 -17.49 -33.11
CA LEU A 3 1.59 -16.96 -32.40
C LEU A 3 1.34 -17.61 -31.03
N THR A 4 2.00 -18.73 -30.73
CA THR A 4 1.84 -19.53 -29.51
C THR A 4 2.82 -19.18 -28.39
N ILE A 5 3.93 -18.48 -28.67
CA ILE A 5 4.97 -18.22 -27.66
C ILE A 5 4.51 -17.20 -26.61
N LEU A 6 3.87 -16.09 -27.04
CA LEU A 6 3.44 -15.04 -26.11
C LEU A 6 2.39 -15.55 -25.10
N PRO A 7 1.30 -16.22 -25.53
CA PRO A 7 0.34 -16.81 -24.60
C PRO A 7 0.99 -17.81 -23.63
N PHE A 8 1.92 -18.64 -24.12
CA PHE A 8 2.66 -19.55 -23.26
C PHE A 8 3.43 -18.80 -22.15
N ILE A 9 4.18 -17.75 -22.51
CA ILE A 9 4.91 -16.92 -21.55
C ILE A 9 3.95 -16.25 -20.56
N GLN A 10 2.81 -15.71 -21.03
CA GLN A 10 1.78 -15.13 -20.16
C GLN A 10 1.26 -16.13 -19.12
N THR A 11 1.01 -17.37 -19.54
CA THR A 11 0.61 -18.46 -18.63
C THR A 11 1.70 -18.74 -17.60
N GLN A 12 2.98 -18.80 -17.99
CA GLN A 12 4.08 -19.03 -17.05
C GLN A 12 4.27 -17.87 -16.06
N ILE A 13 4.16 -16.62 -16.53
CA ILE A 13 4.21 -15.43 -15.68
C ILE A 13 3.06 -15.44 -14.67
N THR A 14 1.84 -15.77 -15.12
CA THR A 14 0.68 -15.84 -14.22
C THR A 14 0.83 -16.99 -13.22
N ARG A 15 1.27 -18.17 -13.67
CA ARG A 15 1.40 -19.34 -12.80
C ARG A 15 2.49 -19.16 -11.75
N TYR A 16 3.70 -18.79 -12.15
CA TYR A 16 4.85 -18.73 -11.24
C TYR A 16 5.11 -17.32 -10.71
N GLY A 17 5.03 -16.31 -11.57
CA GLY A 17 5.27 -14.92 -11.19
C GLY A 17 4.23 -14.40 -10.20
N MET A 18 2.94 -14.45 -10.57
CA MET A 18 1.87 -13.96 -9.67
C MET A 18 1.76 -14.78 -8.39
N SER A 19 1.91 -16.11 -8.44
CA SER A 19 1.89 -16.95 -7.24
C SER A 19 3.04 -16.62 -6.29
N THR A 20 4.25 -16.42 -6.81
CA THR A 20 5.42 -16.02 -6.00
C THR A 20 5.19 -14.65 -5.38
N LEU A 21 4.71 -13.67 -6.16
CA LEU A 21 4.37 -12.33 -5.66
C LEU A 21 3.27 -12.37 -4.61
N MET A 22 2.26 -13.24 -4.78
CA MET A 22 1.17 -13.41 -3.82
C MET A 22 1.70 -13.96 -2.49
N VAL A 23 2.55 -15.00 -2.51
CA VAL A 23 3.12 -15.59 -1.29
C VAL A 23 4.03 -14.60 -0.60
N LEU A 24 5.03 -14.05 -1.31
CA LEU A 24 5.98 -13.10 -0.74
C LEU A 24 5.31 -11.79 -0.31
N GLY A 25 4.33 -11.31 -1.08
CA GLY A 25 3.57 -10.10 -0.78
C GLY A 25 2.72 -10.26 0.48
N ASN A 26 2.03 -11.39 0.64
CA ASN A 26 1.26 -11.64 1.87
C ASN A 26 2.18 -11.80 3.10
N ILE A 27 3.28 -12.54 2.99
CA ILE A 27 4.27 -12.66 4.07
C ILE A 27 4.77 -11.26 4.48
N GLY A 28 5.18 -10.44 3.50
CA GLY A 28 5.66 -9.09 3.76
C GLY A 28 4.59 -8.20 4.42
N ASN A 29 3.35 -8.23 3.92
CA ASN A 29 2.26 -7.44 4.48
C ASN A 29 1.89 -7.89 5.90
N ILE A 30 1.91 -9.20 6.21
CA ILE A 30 1.70 -9.71 7.57
C ILE A 30 2.75 -9.16 8.53
N PHE A 31 4.04 -9.23 8.17
CA PHE A 31 5.10 -8.67 9.02
C PHE A 31 4.96 -7.16 9.19
N THR A 32 4.60 -6.45 8.12
CA THR A 32 4.33 -5.01 8.14
C THR A 32 3.23 -4.67 9.13
N VAL A 33 2.13 -5.46 9.12
CA VAL A 33 1.03 -5.33 10.09
C VAL A 33 1.53 -5.55 11.52
N ILE A 34 2.24 -6.64 11.78
CA ILE A 34 2.76 -6.98 13.12
C ILE A 34 3.67 -5.86 13.65
N ILE A 35 4.55 -5.30 12.81
CA ILE A 35 5.53 -4.28 13.22
C ILE A 35 4.88 -2.91 13.42
N PHE A 36 3.92 -2.52 12.59
CA PHE A 36 3.25 -1.22 12.71
C PHE A 36 2.07 -1.22 13.68
N TYR A 37 1.51 -2.37 14.05
CA TYR A 37 0.39 -2.44 14.99
C TYR A 37 0.68 -1.75 16.34
N PRO A 38 1.84 -1.98 17.01
CA PRO A 38 2.20 -1.24 18.23
C PRO A 38 2.41 0.27 18.01
N ARG A 39 2.59 0.69 16.75
CA ARG A 39 2.89 2.07 16.34
C ARG A 39 1.69 2.82 15.78
N ARG A 40 0.49 2.23 15.78
CA ARG A 40 -0.75 2.83 15.26
C ARG A 40 -1.12 4.20 15.84
N LYS A 41 -0.53 4.61 16.97
CA LYS A 41 -0.67 5.96 17.52
C LYS A 41 0.06 7.03 16.71
N ASN A 42 0.99 6.65 15.82
CA ASN A 42 1.58 7.55 14.84
C ASN A 42 0.75 7.50 13.55
N SER A 43 0.30 8.66 13.09
CA SER A 43 -0.61 8.83 11.96
C SER A 43 -0.09 8.14 10.68
N CYS A 44 1.17 8.39 10.31
CA CYS A 44 1.82 7.75 9.16
C CYS A 44 1.87 6.22 9.30
N ALA A 45 2.30 5.71 10.46
CA ALA A 45 2.33 4.26 10.70
C ALA A 45 0.94 3.63 10.63
N MET A 46 -0.11 4.34 11.04
CA MET A 46 -1.49 3.90 10.93
C MET A 46 -1.93 3.78 9.47
N TYR A 47 -1.62 4.77 8.62
CA TYR A 47 -1.94 4.70 7.20
C TYR A 47 -1.22 3.53 6.51
N LEU A 48 0.07 3.34 6.78
CA LEU A 48 0.86 2.22 6.23
C LEU A 48 0.35 0.86 6.74
N LEU A 49 -0.11 0.79 8.00
CA LEU A 49 -0.75 -0.40 8.56
C LEU A 49 -2.04 -0.74 7.80
N CYS A 50 -2.94 0.23 7.62
CA CYS A 50 -4.19 0.03 6.89
C CYS A 50 -3.94 -0.33 5.42
N ALA A 51 -2.96 0.30 4.78
CA ALA A 51 -2.56 -0.02 3.41
C ALA A 51 -2.06 -1.47 3.30
N ALA A 52 -1.22 -1.94 4.22
CA ALA A 52 -0.73 -3.32 4.23
C ALA A 52 -1.87 -4.35 4.37
N ILE A 53 -2.88 -4.07 5.22
CA ILE A 53 -4.07 -4.93 5.36
C ILE A 53 -4.84 -5.02 4.04
N LEU A 54 -5.10 -3.87 3.41
CA LEU A 54 -5.85 -3.82 2.15
C LEU A 54 -5.07 -4.45 1.00
N HIS A 55 -3.76 -4.23 0.90
CA HIS A 55 -2.91 -4.87 -0.10
C HIS A 55 -2.89 -6.39 0.06
N SER A 56 -2.84 -6.92 1.29
CA SER A 56 -2.95 -8.36 1.56
C SER A 56 -4.31 -8.93 1.14
N ALA A 57 -5.40 -8.21 1.43
CA ALA A 57 -6.74 -8.59 0.99
C ALA A 57 -6.85 -8.61 -0.54
N THR A 58 -6.35 -7.59 -1.23
CA THR A 58 -6.30 -7.51 -2.70
C THR A 58 -5.50 -8.67 -3.29
N PHE A 59 -4.33 -8.98 -2.75
CA PHE A 59 -3.50 -10.09 -3.24
C PHE A 59 -4.20 -11.43 -3.11
N THR A 60 -4.75 -11.71 -1.93
CA THR A 60 -5.40 -12.99 -1.66
C THR A 60 -6.62 -13.15 -2.56
N PHE A 61 -7.46 -12.11 -2.65
CA PHE A 61 -8.69 -12.18 -3.42
C PHE A 61 -8.44 -12.25 -4.93
N ASN A 62 -7.56 -11.41 -5.50
CA ASN A 62 -7.33 -11.42 -6.94
C ASN A 62 -6.35 -12.53 -7.37
N GLY A 63 -5.33 -12.80 -6.56
CA GLY A 63 -4.32 -13.82 -6.83
C GLY A 63 -4.93 -15.22 -6.89
N VAL A 64 -5.80 -15.57 -5.92
CA VAL A 64 -6.47 -16.88 -5.92
C VAL A 64 -7.31 -17.07 -7.18
N VAL A 65 -8.08 -16.06 -7.60
CA VAL A 65 -8.90 -16.19 -8.81
C VAL A 65 -8.02 -16.30 -10.06
N ASN A 66 -6.96 -15.48 -10.19
CA ASN A 66 -6.04 -15.55 -11.34
C ASN A 66 -5.37 -16.92 -11.47
N VAL A 67 -4.89 -17.50 -10.37
CA VAL A 67 -4.27 -18.82 -10.38
C VAL A 67 -5.31 -19.91 -10.70
N TYR A 68 -6.50 -19.82 -10.10
CA TYR A 68 -7.60 -20.76 -10.36
C TYR A 68 -8.00 -20.76 -11.84
N THR A 69 -8.05 -19.60 -12.49
CA THR A 69 -8.44 -19.49 -13.91
C THR A 69 -7.43 -20.08 -14.90
N LEU A 70 -6.24 -20.50 -14.46
CA LEU A 70 -5.26 -21.16 -15.32
C LEU A 70 -5.59 -22.63 -15.57
N ASP A 71 -6.11 -23.31 -14.55
CA ASP A 71 -6.39 -24.75 -14.59
C ASP A 71 -7.90 -25.03 -14.76
N TYR A 72 -8.73 -24.04 -14.43
CA TYR A 72 -10.19 -24.12 -14.50
C TYR A 72 -10.76 -22.98 -15.33
N GLY A 73 -11.90 -23.20 -15.97
CA GLY A 73 -12.61 -22.14 -16.69
C GLY A 73 -12.96 -20.96 -15.78
N ASP A 74 -12.82 -19.73 -16.29
CA ASP A 74 -13.03 -18.51 -15.52
C ASP A 74 -14.45 -18.44 -14.91
N PRO A 75 -14.59 -18.50 -13.57
CA PRO A 75 -15.91 -18.43 -12.93
C PRO A 75 -16.57 -17.05 -13.13
N THR A 76 -15.77 -16.01 -13.37
CA THR A 76 -16.29 -14.66 -13.62
C THR A 76 -16.89 -14.49 -15.01
N ALA A 77 -16.48 -15.32 -15.98
CA ALA A 77 -17.10 -15.38 -17.29
C ALA A 77 -18.49 -16.05 -17.27
N ARG A 78 -18.85 -16.76 -16.20
CA ARG A 78 -20.12 -17.51 -16.08
C ARG A 78 -21.16 -16.82 -15.20
N SER A 79 -20.72 -16.03 -14.23
CA SER A 79 -21.62 -15.35 -13.28
C SER A 79 -21.41 -13.85 -13.31
N LEU A 80 -22.45 -13.12 -13.74
CA LEU A 80 -22.45 -11.65 -13.78
C LEU A 80 -22.21 -11.05 -12.40
N PHE A 81 -22.76 -11.68 -11.36
CA PHE A 81 -22.53 -11.27 -9.97
C PHE A 81 -21.04 -11.38 -9.60
N LEU A 82 -20.41 -12.54 -9.84
CA LEU A 82 -18.99 -12.74 -9.53
C LEU A 82 -18.08 -11.82 -10.36
N CYS A 83 -18.43 -11.57 -11.62
CA CYS A 83 -17.75 -10.62 -12.50
C CYS A 83 -17.71 -9.21 -11.89
N LYS A 84 -18.88 -8.66 -11.57
CA LYS A 84 -19.03 -7.33 -10.99
C LYS A 84 -18.39 -7.23 -9.61
N PHE A 85 -18.67 -8.22 -8.75
CA PHE A 85 -18.14 -8.27 -7.39
C PHE A 85 -16.62 -8.31 -7.38
N ARG A 86 -16.01 -9.16 -8.20
CA ARG A 86 -14.55 -9.29 -8.27
C ARG A 86 -13.89 -7.98 -8.68
N LEU A 87 -14.36 -7.37 -9.77
CA LEU A 87 -13.79 -6.13 -10.28
C LEU A 87 -13.99 -4.98 -9.29
N TYR A 88 -15.20 -4.83 -8.73
CA TYR A 88 -15.50 -3.78 -7.77
C TYR A 88 -14.66 -3.88 -6.49
N VAL A 89 -14.63 -5.05 -5.84
CA VAL A 89 -13.88 -5.26 -4.58
C VAL A 89 -12.38 -5.08 -4.78
N THR A 90 -11.83 -5.66 -5.87
CA THR A 90 -10.42 -5.49 -6.21
C THR A 90 -10.08 -4.01 -6.41
N HIS A 91 -10.97 -3.26 -7.06
CA HIS A 91 -10.78 -1.84 -7.31
C HIS A 91 -10.77 -1.03 -6.01
N ILE A 92 -11.76 -1.22 -5.15
CA ILE A 92 -11.90 -0.48 -3.89
C ILE A 92 -10.70 -0.71 -2.97
N TRP A 93 -10.32 -1.96 -2.73
CA TRP A 93 -9.24 -2.28 -1.81
C TRP A 93 -7.89 -1.78 -2.33
N ASN A 94 -7.62 -1.98 -3.62
CA ASN A 94 -6.39 -1.53 -4.25
C ASN A 94 -6.30 0.01 -4.25
N GLN A 95 -7.40 0.72 -4.56
CA GLN A 95 -7.40 2.19 -4.50
C GLN A 95 -7.24 2.71 -3.07
N SER A 96 -8.00 2.16 -2.13
CA SER A 96 -7.92 2.56 -0.74
C SER A 96 -6.49 2.40 -0.20
N GLY A 97 -5.81 1.29 -0.49
CA GLY A 97 -4.41 1.07 -0.09
C GLY A 97 -3.44 2.10 -0.67
N ARG A 98 -3.55 2.41 -1.97
CA ARG A 98 -2.72 3.42 -2.64
C ARG A 98 -2.91 4.81 -2.04
N TYR A 99 -4.16 5.23 -1.87
CA TYR A 99 -4.45 6.57 -1.36
C TYR A 99 -4.20 6.71 0.14
N LEU A 100 -4.20 5.63 0.92
CA LEU A 100 -3.66 5.65 2.29
C LEU A 100 -2.15 5.93 2.28
N THR A 101 -1.43 5.39 1.31
CA THR A 101 0.00 5.69 1.12
C THR A 101 0.22 7.15 0.69
N VAL A 102 -0.65 7.70 -0.16
CA VAL A 102 -0.69 9.15 -0.46
C VAL A 102 -0.92 9.96 0.83
N LEU A 103 -1.88 9.57 1.68
CA LEU A 103 -2.12 10.22 2.97
C LEU A 103 -0.90 10.12 3.89
N ALA A 104 -0.15 9.01 3.86
CA ALA A 104 1.12 8.89 4.58
C ALA A 104 2.15 9.91 4.07
N CYS A 105 2.25 10.13 2.76
CA CYS A 105 3.12 11.17 2.19
C CYS A 105 2.69 12.57 2.64
N ILE A 106 1.39 12.87 2.59
CA ILE A 106 0.82 14.15 3.03
C ILE A 106 1.08 14.36 4.53
N ASP A 107 0.88 13.34 5.36
CA ASP A 107 1.14 13.38 6.80
C ASP A 107 2.61 13.68 7.10
N ARG A 108 3.54 13.02 6.39
CA ARG A 108 4.97 13.31 6.51
C ARG A 108 5.28 14.73 6.07
N TYR A 109 4.70 15.23 4.98
CA TYR A 109 4.85 16.64 4.59
C TYR A 109 4.33 17.60 5.65
N MET A 110 3.12 17.37 6.19
CA MET A 110 2.53 18.18 7.25
C MET A 110 3.39 18.19 8.51
N TRP A 111 3.98 17.05 8.88
CA TRP A 111 4.89 16.94 10.02
C TRP A 111 6.13 17.85 9.89
N THR A 112 6.61 18.05 8.65
CA THR A 112 7.80 18.87 8.39
C THR A 112 7.55 20.37 8.39
N LYS A 113 6.29 20.82 8.55
CA LYS A 113 5.97 22.25 8.67
C LYS A 113 6.08 22.72 10.12
N ASP A 114 6.64 23.92 10.30
CA ASP A 114 6.82 24.55 11.62
C ASP A 114 5.51 25.08 12.23
N ASP A 115 4.41 25.09 11.47
CA ASP A 115 3.12 25.63 11.92
C ASP A 115 2.41 24.71 12.94
N ALA A 116 1.95 25.31 14.05
CA ALA A 116 1.27 24.61 15.14
C ALA A 116 -0.09 24.05 14.72
N ARG A 117 -0.83 24.75 13.84
CA ARG A 117 -2.13 24.29 13.34
C ARG A 117 -1.98 23.06 12.44
N THR A 118 -0.93 23.04 11.62
CA THR A 118 -0.57 21.86 10.80
C THR A 118 -0.18 20.66 11.66
N ARG A 119 0.49 20.87 12.82
CA ARG A 119 0.82 19.79 13.76
C ARG A 119 -0.41 19.17 14.44
N PHE A 120 -1.49 19.93 14.63
CA PHE A 120 -2.75 19.41 15.15
C PHE A 120 -3.40 18.40 14.20
N MET A 121 -3.28 18.59 12.87
CA MET A 121 -3.79 17.64 11.87
C MET A 121 -3.06 16.29 11.87
N ASN A 122 -1.85 16.22 12.42
CA ASN A 122 -1.08 14.98 12.59
C ASN A 122 -1.43 14.25 13.91
N ARG A 123 -2.59 14.54 14.51
CA ARG A 123 -3.07 13.75 15.64
C ARG A 123 -3.65 12.44 15.12
N SER A 124 -3.36 11.34 15.80
CA SER A 124 -3.87 10.01 15.45
C SER A 124 -5.40 9.96 15.33
N SER A 125 -6.15 10.76 16.09
CA SER A 125 -7.61 10.85 15.95
C SER A 125 -8.03 11.39 14.58
N THR A 126 -7.35 12.44 14.09
CA THR A 126 -7.57 13.01 12.75
C THR A 126 -7.16 12.01 11.67
N SER A 127 -6.10 11.23 11.89
CA SER A 127 -5.68 10.25 10.90
C SER A 127 -6.72 9.16 10.67
N HIS A 128 -7.36 8.65 11.74
CA HIS A 128 -8.47 7.70 11.62
C HIS A 128 -9.64 8.28 10.82
N TYR A 129 -10.03 9.53 11.12
CA TYR A 129 -11.11 10.20 10.40
C TYR A 129 -10.80 10.36 8.89
N LEU A 130 -9.60 10.82 8.54
CA LEU A 130 -9.17 10.96 7.14
C LEU A 130 -9.08 9.60 6.42
N ALA A 131 -8.59 8.56 7.10
CA ALA A 131 -8.56 7.21 6.53
C ALA A 131 -9.98 6.70 6.24
N THR A 132 -10.93 6.91 7.16
CA THR A 132 -12.32 6.52 6.98
C THR A 132 -12.99 7.27 5.83
N ILE A 133 -12.81 8.59 5.74
CA ILE A 133 -13.33 9.37 4.60
C ILE A 133 -12.77 8.84 3.28
N MET A 134 -11.45 8.63 3.22
CA MET A 134 -10.80 8.12 2.02
C MET A 134 -11.35 6.76 1.62
N PHE A 135 -11.54 5.86 2.59
CA PHE A 135 -12.12 4.54 2.36
C PHE A 135 -13.55 4.63 1.82
N LEU A 136 -14.41 5.46 2.43
CA LEU A 136 -15.80 5.66 1.97
C LEU A 136 -15.86 6.27 0.57
N PHE A 137 -15.02 7.27 0.28
CA PHE A 137 -14.92 7.86 -1.05
C PHE A 137 -14.63 6.79 -2.10
N TRP A 138 -13.65 5.92 -1.86
CA TRP A 138 -13.29 4.85 -2.80
C TRP A 138 -14.30 3.70 -2.86
N HIS A 139 -15.29 3.60 -1.96
CA HIS A 139 -16.43 2.70 -2.13
C HIS A 139 -17.47 3.27 -3.09
N ILE A 140 -17.76 4.56 -2.96
CA ILE A 140 -18.79 5.22 -3.76
C ILE A 140 -18.29 5.47 -5.18
N PHE A 141 -17.04 5.91 -5.33
CA PHE A 141 -16.49 6.36 -6.60
C PHE A 141 -16.55 5.31 -7.73
N PRO A 142 -16.19 4.02 -7.52
CA PRO A 142 -16.27 2.99 -8.55
C PRO A 142 -17.64 2.31 -8.68
N ILE A 143 -18.73 2.90 -8.18
CA ILE A 143 -20.07 2.29 -8.27
C ILE A 143 -20.51 2.01 -9.72
N HIS A 144 -19.99 2.80 -10.67
CA HIS A 144 -20.20 2.58 -12.10
C HIS A 144 -19.72 1.20 -12.58
N ILE A 145 -18.74 0.58 -11.92
CA ILE A 145 -18.27 -0.78 -12.23
C ILE A 145 -19.40 -1.79 -12.04
N VAL A 146 -20.14 -1.67 -10.93
CA VAL A 146 -21.26 -2.58 -10.62
C VAL A 146 -22.41 -2.41 -11.61
N VAL A 147 -22.62 -1.22 -12.14
CA VAL A 147 -23.72 -0.97 -13.09
C VAL A 147 -23.34 -1.39 -14.51
N LEU A 148 -22.19 -0.93 -15.01
CA LEU A 148 -21.86 -0.91 -16.44
C LEU A 148 -21.00 -2.09 -16.92
N VAL A 149 -20.35 -2.84 -16.02
CA VAL A 149 -19.65 -4.07 -16.41
C VAL A 149 -20.65 -5.16 -16.80
N THR A 150 -20.34 -5.92 -17.83
CA THR A 150 -21.17 -7.05 -18.27
C THR A 150 -20.30 -8.24 -18.68
N ILE A 151 -20.94 -9.31 -19.14
CA ILE A 151 -20.29 -10.47 -19.77
C ILE A 151 -20.64 -10.43 -21.24
N SER A 152 -19.62 -10.43 -22.11
CA SER A 152 -19.80 -10.53 -23.56
C SER A 152 -18.74 -11.45 -24.14
N ASN A 153 -19.14 -12.33 -25.06
CA ASN A 153 -18.26 -13.32 -25.71
C ASN A 153 -17.45 -14.16 -24.71
N GLY A 154 -18.07 -14.57 -23.61
CA GLY A 154 -17.41 -15.37 -22.56
C GLY A 154 -16.31 -14.62 -21.80
N ARG A 155 -16.28 -13.29 -21.83
CA ARG A 155 -15.33 -12.46 -21.07
C ARG A 155 -16.08 -11.51 -20.15
N CYS A 156 -15.59 -11.38 -18.92
CA CYS A 156 -16.07 -10.41 -17.94
C CYS A 156 -15.31 -9.09 -18.11
N GLY A 157 -16.02 -7.97 -18.31
CA GLY A 157 -15.36 -6.67 -18.41
C GLY A 157 -16.24 -5.52 -18.89
N PRO A 158 -15.64 -4.33 -19.07
CA PRO A 158 -16.29 -3.23 -19.75
C PRO A 158 -16.26 -3.46 -21.28
N PHE A 159 -17.29 -3.00 -21.99
CA PHE A 159 -17.41 -3.16 -23.45
C PHE A 159 -17.89 -1.87 -24.12
N GLY A 160 -17.73 -1.79 -25.44
CA GLY A 160 -18.15 -0.64 -26.24
C GLY A 160 -17.51 0.68 -25.80
N VAL A 161 -18.28 1.77 -25.80
CA VAL A 161 -17.81 3.10 -25.37
C VAL A 161 -17.35 3.10 -23.91
N TYR A 162 -18.01 2.31 -23.05
CA TYR A 162 -17.63 2.23 -21.64
C TYR A 162 -16.24 1.61 -21.43
N TYR A 163 -15.77 0.75 -22.34
CA TYR A 163 -14.40 0.24 -22.31
C TYR A 163 -13.37 1.39 -22.36
N VAL A 164 -13.51 2.31 -23.31
CA VAL A 164 -12.60 3.46 -23.45
C VAL A 164 -12.65 4.35 -22.22
N ILE A 165 -13.86 4.66 -21.72
CA ILE A 165 -14.04 5.46 -20.50
C ILE A 165 -13.36 4.79 -19.30
N TYR A 166 -13.54 3.49 -19.14
CA TYR A 166 -12.94 2.71 -18.05
C TYR A 166 -11.42 2.68 -18.13
N GLN A 167 -10.83 2.60 -19.33
CA GLN A 167 -9.38 2.62 -19.51
C GLN A 167 -8.78 3.99 -19.16
N VAL A 168 -9.40 5.08 -19.62
CA VAL A 168 -8.97 6.44 -19.27
C VAL A 168 -9.09 6.68 -17.76
N TYR A 169 -10.23 6.29 -17.18
CA TYR A 169 -10.46 6.33 -15.75
C TYR A 169 -9.38 5.57 -14.96
N SER A 170 -9.08 4.34 -15.39
CA SER A 170 -8.06 3.51 -14.77
C SER A 170 -6.67 4.13 -14.91
N ALA A 171 -6.32 4.62 -16.10
CA ALA A 171 -5.03 5.27 -16.32
C ALA A 171 -4.82 6.48 -15.40
N VAL A 172 -5.84 7.33 -15.26
CA VAL A 172 -5.77 8.54 -14.45
C VAL A 172 -5.78 8.20 -12.95
N PHE A 173 -6.82 7.54 -12.46
CA PHE A 173 -7.02 7.39 -11.01
C PHE A 173 -6.20 6.26 -10.40
N LEU A 174 -5.93 5.18 -11.13
CA LEU A 174 -5.15 4.05 -10.63
C LEU A 174 -3.67 4.25 -10.93
N GLY A 175 -3.36 4.74 -12.13
CA GLY A 175 -2.00 4.80 -12.65
C GLY A 175 -1.27 6.10 -12.31
N LEU A 176 -1.78 7.24 -12.77
CA LEU A 176 -1.03 8.51 -12.77
C LEU A 176 -1.23 9.35 -11.51
N LEU A 177 -2.45 9.45 -11.00
CA LEU A 177 -2.76 10.38 -9.90
C LEU A 177 -2.03 10.00 -8.59
N PRO A 178 -2.01 8.74 -8.12
CA PRO A 178 -1.28 8.38 -6.90
C PRO A 178 0.23 8.71 -6.96
N PRO A 179 1.01 8.30 -7.97
CA PRO A 179 2.44 8.59 -8.00
C PRO A 179 2.74 10.08 -8.16
N ILE A 180 1.91 10.85 -8.87
CA ILE A 180 2.06 12.30 -8.96
C ILE A 180 1.92 12.92 -7.56
N LEU A 181 0.85 12.58 -6.83
CA LEU A 181 0.63 13.10 -5.48
C LEU A 181 1.72 12.64 -4.51
N MET A 182 2.10 11.36 -4.54
CA MET A 182 3.18 10.81 -3.71
C MET A 182 4.52 11.50 -4.00
N SER A 183 4.83 11.76 -5.27
CA SER A 183 6.07 12.45 -5.68
C SER A 183 6.09 13.90 -5.21
N ILE A 184 4.99 14.64 -5.38
CA ILE A 184 4.89 16.04 -4.93
C ILE A 184 5.06 16.11 -3.41
N PHE A 185 4.26 15.37 -2.64
CA PHE A 185 4.31 15.44 -1.18
C PHE A 185 5.58 14.82 -0.59
N GLY A 186 6.08 13.75 -1.19
CA GLY A 186 7.37 13.15 -0.83
C GLY A 186 8.52 14.13 -1.03
N PHE A 187 8.59 14.77 -2.20
CA PHE A 187 9.63 15.77 -2.50
C PHE A 187 9.55 16.97 -1.55
N LEU A 188 8.34 17.49 -1.29
CA LEU A 188 8.15 18.60 -0.36
C LEU A 188 8.58 18.23 1.07
N ALA A 189 8.21 17.03 1.54
CA ALA A 189 8.63 16.53 2.85
C ALA A 189 10.16 16.40 2.95
N TYR A 190 10.81 15.87 1.90
CA TYR A 190 12.26 15.76 1.83
C TYR A 190 12.94 17.14 1.88
N ARG A 191 12.46 18.11 1.09
CA ARG A 191 13.02 19.47 1.05
C ARG A 191 12.92 20.16 2.41
N ASN A 192 11.77 20.04 3.09
CA ASN A 192 11.57 20.64 4.40
C ASN A 192 12.45 19.98 5.47
N MET A 193 12.60 18.66 5.43
CA MET A 193 13.51 17.96 6.35
C MET A 193 14.97 18.38 6.21
N LYS A 194 15.44 18.57 4.98
CA LYS A 194 16.81 19.05 4.75
C LYS A 194 17.01 20.43 5.37
N LYS A 195 16.02 21.32 5.30
CA LYS A 195 16.05 22.63 5.96
C LYS A 195 16.02 22.53 7.49
N LEU A 196 15.18 21.64 8.04
CA LEU A 196 15.10 21.43 9.49
C LEU A 196 16.43 20.92 10.06
N HIS A 197 17.10 20.01 9.36
CA HIS A 197 18.40 19.49 9.78
C HIS A 197 19.48 20.57 9.87
N LEU A 198 19.43 21.59 9.01
CA LEU A 198 20.37 22.71 9.02
C LEU A 198 20.11 23.70 10.17
N ARG A 199 18.90 23.69 10.78
CA ARG A 199 18.50 24.65 11.83
C ARG A 199 18.67 24.11 13.26
N VAL A 200 18.57 22.80 13.46
CA VAL A 200 18.58 22.22 14.82
C VAL A 200 20.02 22.06 15.32
N ARG A 201 20.49 23.01 16.14
CA ARG A 201 21.63 22.79 17.05
C ARG A 201 21.16 21.90 18.22
N PRO A 202 21.92 20.87 18.64
CA PRO A 202 21.53 20.02 19.76
C PRO A 202 21.59 20.82 21.08
N VAL A 203 20.43 21.14 21.64
CA VAL A 203 20.31 21.85 22.93
C VAL A 203 20.05 20.83 24.04
N GLY A 204 21.08 20.55 24.87
CA GLY A 204 20.98 20.14 26.27
C GLY A 204 20.42 18.75 26.64
N ASN A 205 20.79 18.28 27.85
CA ASN A 205 20.60 16.93 28.43
C ASN A 205 19.21 16.27 28.39
N ASN A 206 18.11 16.97 28.03
CA ASN A 206 16.80 16.35 27.74
C ASN A 206 16.67 15.84 26.29
N GLY A 207 17.76 15.90 25.52
CA GLY A 207 17.80 15.62 24.10
C GLY A 207 17.59 14.16 23.69
N ASP A 208 17.76 13.17 24.58
CA ASP A 208 17.81 11.77 24.18
C ASP A 208 16.47 11.20 23.70
N ASP A 209 15.36 11.51 24.38
CA ASP A 209 14.02 11.05 23.98
C ASP A 209 13.50 11.80 22.75
N ASN A 210 13.74 13.12 22.66
CA ASN A 210 13.41 13.91 21.47
C ASN A 210 14.24 13.46 20.25
N ASN A 211 15.53 13.16 20.44
CA ASN A 211 16.38 12.61 19.39
C ASN A 211 15.89 11.23 18.92
N ARG A 212 15.45 10.37 19.83
CA ARG A 212 14.86 9.07 19.49
C ARG A 212 13.58 9.24 18.66
N ARG A 213 12.70 10.16 19.05
CA ARG A 213 11.46 10.44 18.31
C ARG A 213 11.76 10.97 16.90
N HIS A 214 12.65 11.97 16.79
CA HIS A 214 13.05 12.54 15.51
C HIS A 214 13.73 11.51 14.58
N ARG A 215 14.55 10.61 15.12
CA ARG A 215 15.14 9.50 14.34
C ARG A 215 14.08 8.56 13.78
N ARG A 216 13.04 8.24 14.57
CA ARG A 216 11.93 7.39 14.11
C ARG A 216 11.09 8.06 13.04
N ASP A 217 10.80 9.35 13.18
CA ASP A 217 10.05 10.09 12.16
C ASP A 217 10.84 10.24 10.85
N ARG A 218 12.17 10.40 10.93
CA ARG A 218 13.05 10.36 9.75
C ARG A 218 13.03 8.99 9.08
N ASP A 219 13.08 7.92 9.85
CA ASP A 219 13.02 6.56 9.31
C ASP A 219 11.68 6.28 8.61
N LEU A 220 10.55 6.77 9.15
CA LEU A 220 9.24 6.70 8.51
C LEU A 220 9.18 7.51 7.21
N LEU A 221 9.75 8.71 7.19
CA LEU A 221 9.85 9.49 5.94
C LEU A 221 10.64 8.72 4.88
N LEU A 222 11.78 8.14 5.27
CA LEU A 222 12.64 7.40 4.35
C LEU A 222 11.95 6.15 3.78
N MET A 223 11.16 5.45 4.59
CA MET A 223 10.29 4.36 4.14
C MET A 223 9.33 4.82 3.04
N VAL A 224 8.56 5.87 3.32
CA VAL A 224 7.56 6.40 2.38
C VAL A 224 8.22 6.92 1.09
N LEU A 225 9.35 7.62 1.18
CA LEU A 225 10.11 8.07 0.00
C LEU A 225 10.59 6.90 -0.87
N THR A 226 11.05 5.81 -0.24
CA THR A 226 11.46 4.61 -0.98
C THR A 226 10.26 3.97 -1.67
N GLU A 227 9.12 3.93 -1.01
CA GLU A 227 7.87 3.45 -1.60
C GLU A 227 7.44 4.30 -2.79
N VAL A 228 7.59 5.64 -2.74
CA VAL A 228 7.36 6.53 -3.90
C VAL A 228 8.25 6.14 -5.07
N VAL A 229 9.54 5.93 -4.85
CA VAL A 229 10.49 5.56 -5.92
C VAL A 229 10.11 4.22 -6.55
N VAL A 230 9.83 3.19 -5.73
CA VAL A 230 9.40 1.88 -6.25
C VAL A 230 8.10 2.01 -7.01
N TYR A 231 7.13 2.77 -6.49
CA TYR A 231 5.85 2.98 -7.14
C TYR A 231 5.99 3.67 -8.50
N VAL A 232 6.79 4.73 -8.59
CA VAL A 232 7.06 5.44 -9.86
C VAL A 232 7.68 4.49 -10.88
N LEU A 233 8.67 3.68 -10.48
CA LEU A 233 9.37 2.77 -11.39
C LEU A 233 8.49 1.64 -11.91
N THR A 234 7.63 1.06 -11.05
CA THR A 234 6.87 -0.14 -11.41
C THR A 234 5.44 0.13 -11.85
N ALA A 235 4.81 1.23 -11.42
CA ALA A 235 3.40 1.50 -11.71
C ALA A 235 3.16 2.43 -12.90
N ILE A 236 4.12 3.28 -13.28
CA ILE A 236 3.98 4.21 -14.42
C ILE A 236 3.80 3.52 -15.79
N PRO A 237 4.43 2.38 -16.10
CA PRO A 237 4.24 1.72 -17.39
C PRO A 237 2.77 1.34 -17.67
N TYR A 238 2.01 0.99 -16.62
CA TYR A 238 0.63 0.53 -16.75
C TYR A 238 -0.34 1.55 -17.37
N PRO A 239 -0.50 2.79 -16.87
CA PRO A 239 -1.38 3.78 -17.48
C PRO A 239 -1.01 4.11 -18.93
N PHE A 240 0.26 4.04 -19.32
CA PHE A 240 0.64 4.26 -20.72
C PHE A 240 0.10 3.17 -21.64
N VAL A 241 0.17 1.90 -21.22
CA VAL A 241 -0.45 0.79 -21.96
C VAL A 241 -1.97 0.99 -22.04
N LEU A 242 -2.63 1.37 -20.94
CA LEU A 242 -4.08 1.59 -20.96
C LEU A 242 -4.50 2.75 -21.87
N LEU A 243 -3.71 3.84 -21.90
CA LEU A 243 -3.97 4.99 -22.77
C LEU A 243 -3.77 4.63 -24.24
N GLU A 244 -2.73 3.86 -24.58
CA GLU A 244 -2.53 3.35 -25.95
C GLU A 244 -3.72 2.50 -26.40
N VAL A 245 -4.16 1.58 -25.54
CA VAL A 245 -5.32 0.74 -25.79
C VAL A 245 -6.60 1.58 -25.92
N ALA A 246 -6.79 2.60 -25.09
CA ALA A 246 -7.96 3.49 -25.16
C ALA A 246 -8.00 4.28 -26.47
N VAL A 247 -6.88 4.89 -26.86
CA VAL A 247 -6.77 5.72 -28.07
C VAL A 247 -6.99 4.89 -29.33
N THR A 248 -6.35 3.73 -29.41
CA THR A 248 -6.48 2.85 -30.58
C THR A 248 -7.89 2.28 -30.76
N ASN A 249 -8.57 1.92 -29.66
CA ASN A 249 -9.97 1.51 -29.71
C ASN A 249 -10.89 2.67 -30.10
N TYR A 250 -10.64 3.89 -29.61
CA TYR A 250 -11.43 5.07 -29.98
C TYR A 250 -11.29 5.42 -31.46
N MET A 251 -10.09 5.29 -32.03
CA MET A 251 -9.83 5.54 -33.46
C MET A 251 -10.37 4.44 -34.38
N GLY A 252 -10.94 3.35 -33.84
CA GLY A 252 -11.47 2.24 -34.65
C GLY A 252 -10.39 1.50 -35.45
N VAL A 253 -9.13 1.55 -35.01
CA VAL A 253 -8.02 0.90 -35.73
C VAL A 253 -8.19 -0.61 -35.64
N THR A 254 -8.32 -1.27 -36.78
CA THR A 254 -8.32 -2.73 -36.86
C THR A 254 -6.93 -3.26 -36.50
N LYS A 255 -6.83 -3.96 -35.37
CA LYS A 255 -5.56 -4.50 -34.88
C LYS A 255 -5.33 -5.89 -35.48
N SER A 256 -4.09 -6.16 -35.89
CA SER A 256 -3.69 -7.54 -36.22
C SER A 256 -3.73 -8.41 -34.96
N VAL A 257 -3.92 -9.72 -35.15
CA VAL A 257 -3.93 -10.70 -34.04
C VAL A 257 -2.62 -10.61 -33.23
N GLU A 258 -1.48 -10.49 -33.92
CA GLU A 258 -0.17 -10.34 -33.28
C GLU A 258 -0.10 -9.09 -32.38
N ARG A 259 -0.65 -7.95 -32.82
CA ARG A 259 -0.66 -6.72 -32.02
C ARG A 259 -1.51 -6.88 -30.76
N VAL A 260 -2.67 -7.53 -30.86
CA VAL A 260 -3.54 -7.79 -29.69
C VAL A 260 -2.82 -8.68 -28.67
N GLU A 261 -2.08 -9.69 -29.12
CA GLU A 261 -1.30 -10.55 -28.22
C GLU A 261 -0.16 -9.80 -27.52
N ILE A 262 0.53 -8.89 -28.23
CA ILE A 262 1.55 -8.02 -27.64
C ILE A 262 0.94 -7.10 -26.58
N GLU A 263 -0.20 -6.47 -26.88
CA GLU A 263 -0.90 -5.61 -25.92
C GLU A 263 -1.36 -6.38 -24.68
N ASN A 264 -1.90 -7.58 -24.85
CA ASN A 264 -2.26 -8.46 -23.73
C ASN A 264 -1.03 -8.80 -22.88
N PHE A 265 0.11 -9.07 -23.51
CA PHE A 265 1.36 -9.38 -22.82
C PHE A 265 1.89 -8.17 -22.04
N LEU A 266 1.89 -6.97 -22.66
CA LEU A 266 2.28 -5.73 -22.01
C LEU A 266 1.35 -5.40 -20.84
N ASN A 267 0.05 -5.57 -21.02
CA ASN A 267 -0.95 -5.36 -19.97
C ASN A 267 -0.72 -6.31 -18.78
N LEU A 268 -0.52 -7.61 -19.03
CA LEU A 268 -0.19 -8.57 -17.97
C LEU A 268 1.12 -8.22 -17.26
N THR A 269 2.16 -7.88 -18.02
CA THR A 269 3.49 -7.57 -17.48
C THR A 269 3.45 -6.31 -16.62
N THR A 270 2.86 -5.23 -17.12
CA THR A 270 2.72 -3.97 -16.39
C THR A 270 1.78 -4.10 -15.19
N LEU A 271 0.71 -4.90 -15.28
CA LEU A 271 -0.13 -5.24 -14.13
C LEU A 271 0.65 -6.02 -13.07
N THR A 272 1.51 -6.97 -13.48
CA THR A 272 2.39 -7.71 -12.57
C THR A 272 3.38 -6.77 -11.86
N LEU A 273 3.96 -5.80 -12.57
CA LEU A 273 4.81 -4.75 -11.99
C LEU A 273 4.03 -3.86 -11.01
N VAL A 274 2.78 -3.56 -11.31
CA VAL A 274 1.89 -2.85 -10.37
C VAL A 274 1.68 -3.67 -9.10
N PHE A 275 1.53 -5.00 -9.16
CA PHE A 275 1.45 -5.82 -7.95
C PHE A 275 2.72 -5.78 -7.08
N VAL A 276 3.89 -5.53 -7.68
CA VAL A 276 5.14 -5.34 -6.90
C VAL A 276 4.99 -4.17 -5.93
N THR A 277 4.24 -3.11 -6.24
CA THR A 277 4.04 -1.99 -5.30
C THR A 277 3.26 -2.39 -4.06
N CYS A 278 2.34 -3.35 -4.19
CA CYS A 278 1.55 -3.86 -3.07
C CYS A 278 2.36 -4.82 -2.17
N GLY A 279 3.35 -5.53 -2.73
CA GLY A 279 4.09 -6.60 -2.04
C GLY A 279 5.49 -6.20 -1.56
N SER A 280 6.09 -5.20 -2.18
CA SER A 280 7.43 -4.70 -1.85
C SER A 280 7.59 -3.89 -0.54
N PRO A 281 6.55 -3.24 0.06
CA PRO A 281 6.76 -2.32 1.19
C PRO A 281 7.57 -2.91 2.34
N PHE A 282 7.28 -4.14 2.76
CA PHE A 282 8.06 -4.81 3.81
C PHE A 282 9.55 -4.89 3.48
N TYR A 283 9.85 -5.36 2.27
CA TYR A 283 11.22 -5.62 1.83
C TYR A 283 12.00 -4.30 1.68
N THR A 284 11.35 -3.27 1.13
CA THR A 284 11.94 -1.93 1.01
C THR A 284 12.19 -1.31 2.38
N TYR A 285 11.23 -1.41 3.30
CA TYR A 285 11.37 -0.91 4.68
C TYR A 285 12.49 -1.63 5.43
N PHE A 286 12.62 -2.94 5.23
CA PHE A 286 13.67 -3.74 5.81
C PHE A 286 15.06 -3.31 5.31
N VAL A 287 15.23 -3.07 4.00
CA VAL A 287 16.52 -2.63 3.44
C VAL A 287 16.88 -1.21 3.91
N VAL A 288 15.90 -0.32 3.96
CA VAL A 288 16.17 1.11 4.10
C VAL A 288 16.16 1.60 5.55
N SER A 289 15.27 1.09 6.40
CA SER A 289 15.12 1.61 7.78
C SER A 289 15.88 0.77 8.82
N LYS A 290 16.79 1.43 9.55
CA LYS A 290 17.49 0.84 10.70
C LYS A 290 16.52 0.53 11.84
N ALA A 291 15.57 1.43 12.13
CA ALA A 291 14.56 1.19 13.17
C ALA A 291 13.73 -0.05 12.85
N PHE A 292 13.24 -0.17 11.61
CA PHE A 292 12.43 -1.31 11.18
C PHE A 292 13.17 -2.64 11.33
N ARG A 293 14.44 -2.71 10.91
CA ARG A 293 15.27 -3.91 11.12
C ARG A 293 15.41 -4.27 12.60
N LYS A 294 15.57 -3.27 13.47
CA LYS A 294 15.65 -3.50 14.92
C LYS A 294 14.34 -4.06 15.47
N ASP A 295 13.20 -3.57 14.99
CA ASP A 295 11.88 -4.10 15.37
C ASP A 295 11.71 -5.54 14.88
N CYS A 296 12.08 -5.85 13.63
CA CYS A 296 12.08 -7.21 13.11
C CYS A 296 12.94 -8.13 13.98
N LYS A 297 14.20 -7.74 14.28
CA LYS A 297 15.09 -8.54 15.14
C LYS A 297 14.50 -8.78 16.52
N THR A 298 13.86 -7.77 17.10
CA THR A 298 13.20 -7.88 18.41
C THR A 298 12.03 -8.86 18.35
N LEU A 299 11.23 -8.83 17.28
CA LEU A 299 10.14 -9.77 17.05
C LEU A 299 10.65 -11.22 16.97
N PHE A 300 11.67 -11.48 16.14
CA PHE A 300 12.26 -12.81 16.01
C PHE A 300 12.91 -13.30 17.31
N THR A 301 13.57 -12.41 18.06
CA THR A 301 14.18 -12.78 19.36
C THR A 301 13.11 -13.17 20.38
N LYS A 302 12.01 -12.42 20.47
CA LYS A 302 10.87 -12.77 21.34
C LYS A 302 10.23 -14.08 20.94
N TRP A 303 10.00 -14.28 19.64
CA TRP A 303 9.41 -15.51 19.13
C TRP A 303 10.30 -16.73 19.42
N ARG A 304 11.61 -16.61 19.19
CA ARG A 304 12.59 -17.65 19.54
C ARG A 304 12.57 -17.97 21.04
N ASN A 305 12.56 -16.95 21.91
CA ASN A 305 12.53 -17.16 23.35
C ASN A 305 11.23 -17.82 23.84
N HIS A 306 10.10 -17.56 23.17
CA HIS A 306 8.85 -18.28 23.45
C HIS A 306 8.88 -19.72 22.93
N ALA A 307 9.47 -19.96 21.76
CA ALA A 307 9.55 -21.30 21.15
C ALA A 307 10.50 -22.25 21.89
N VAL A 308 11.57 -21.73 22.49
CA VAL A 308 12.54 -22.53 23.26
C VAL A 308 12.00 -22.90 24.67
N GLY A 309 10.81 -22.40 25.04
CA GLY A 309 10.27 -22.53 26.39
C GLY A 309 11.11 -21.72 27.40
N PRO A 310 10.53 -21.33 28.55
CA PRO A 310 11.38 -20.86 29.64
C PRO A 310 12.27 -22.04 30.03
N SER A 311 13.56 -21.96 29.71
CA SER A 311 14.56 -22.83 30.31
C SER A 311 14.37 -22.77 31.82
N SER A 312 13.86 -23.86 32.37
CA SER A 312 13.69 -24.14 33.79
C SER A 312 14.97 -23.75 34.52
N GLY A 313 14.97 -22.61 35.22
CA GLY A 313 16.13 -22.14 35.95
C GLY A 313 16.17 -20.65 36.29
N THR A 314 15.30 -19.80 35.72
CA THR A 314 15.30 -18.37 36.11
C THR A 314 14.36 -18.15 37.28
N GLN A 315 14.94 -17.95 38.46
CA GLN A 315 14.28 -17.62 39.71
C GLN A 315 13.20 -16.54 39.54
N ILE A 316 12.06 -16.79 40.18
CA ILE A 316 10.97 -15.85 40.39
C ILE A 316 11.55 -14.52 40.94
N PRO A 317 11.43 -13.38 40.24
CA PRO A 317 11.76 -12.11 40.85
C PRO A 317 10.78 -11.85 41.98
N ARG A 318 11.32 -11.80 43.21
CA ARG A 318 10.67 -11.35 44.44
C ARG A 318 9.78 -10.15 44.14
N ALA A 319 8.49 -10.26 44.47
CA ALA A 319 7.52 -9.19 44.36
C ALA A 319 8.10 -7.92 45.01
N ARG A 320 8.14 -6.81 44.25
CA ARG A 320 8.36 -5.49 44.86
C ARG A 320 7.11 -5.16 45.68
N PRO A 321 7.25 -4.71 46.93
CA PRO A 321 6.11 -4.21 47.70
C PRO A 321 5.47 -3.04 46.96
N LEU A 322 4.12 -3.00 46.98
CA LEU A 322 3.31 -1.93 46.42
C LEU A 322 3.82 -0.58 46.92
N GLN A 323 4.28 0.27 46.00
CA GLN A 323 4.36 1.70 46.27
C GLN A 323 2.95 2.28 46.22
N THR A 324 2.47 2.70 47.38
CA THR A 324 1.24 3.47 47.59
C THR A 324 1.32 4.74 46.75
N ILE A 325 0.48 4.84 45.73
CA ILE A 325 0.34 6.03 44.89
C ILE A 325 -0.43 7.07 45.71
N HIS A 326 0.29 8.07 46.24
CA HIS A 326 -0.32 9.29 46.77
C HIS A 326 -0.86 10.14 45.62
N PHE A 327 -2.19 10.19 45.48
CA PHE A 327 -2.87 11.15 44.60
C PHE A 327 -2.80 12.55 45.22
N SER A 328 -1.88 13.39 44.73
CA SER A 328 -1.91 14.84 44.98
C SER A 328 -2.89 15.48 44.00
N LYS A 329 -4.12 15.76 44.46
CA LYS A 329 -5.03 16.69 43.79
C LYS A 329 -4.46 18.10 43.90
N ASN A 330 -4.06 18.69 42.78
CA ASN A 330 -3.92 20.15 42.66
C ASN A 330 -4.70 20.60 41.43
N THR A 331 -5.98 20.85 41.67
CA THR A 331 -6.87 21.58 40.77
C THR A 331 -6.70 23.06 41.12
N LYS A 332 -6.01 23.84 40.28
CA LYS A 332 -6.15 25.30 40.29
C LYS A 332 -7.12 25.69 39.20
N ILE A 333 -8.30 26.10 39.65
CA ILE A 333 -9.26 26.92 38.90
C ILE A 333 -8.66 28.34 38.89
N VAL A 334 -8.59 28.96 37.72
CA VAL A 334 -8.30 30.39 37.58
C VAL A 334 -9.56 30.99 36.96
N GLU A 335 -10.13 31.94 37.70
CA GLU A 335 -11.19 32.86 37.29
C GLU A 335 -10.71 33.84 36.20
#